data_AF-A0A7S4UBB3-F1
#
_entry.id   AF-A0A7S4UBB3-F1
#
_cell.length_a   1.000
_cell.length_b   1.000
_cell.length_c   1.000
_cell.angle_alpha   90.00
_cell.angle_beta   90.00
_cell.angle_gamma   90.00
#
_symmetry.space_group_name_H-M   'P 1'
#
loop_
_entity.id
_entity.type
_entity.pdbx_description
1 polymer ?
#
loop_
_entity_poly.entity_id
_entity_poly.type
_entity_poly.pdbx_seq_one_letter_code
_entity_poly.pdbx_strand_id
1 'polypeptide(L)'
;MHLIGCVNKSPITGISQEIWDTFLLDNKHRITHSNELIFTSHTHRSLSKNIRECIRKIQKLLHEASYVPPVKEPIVHDHKRRDKIKFNAWLYGSKNQRRIMKGMGCL
;
A
#
# COMPACT_ATOMS: atom_id res chain seq x y z
N MET A 1 10.63 15.73 26.65
CA MET A 1 11.99 15.62 26.14
C MET A 1 11.97 15.80 24.63
N HIS A 2 12.96 16.50 24.11
CA HIS A 2 13.16 16.75 22.68
C HIS A 2 14.44 16.04 22.23
N LEU A 3 14.36 15.29 21.14
CA LEU A 3 15.50 14.85 20.35
C LEU A 3 15.57 15.76 19.13
N ILE A 4 16.75 16.32 18.90
CA ILE A 4 17.05 17.19 17.77
C ILE A 4 18.21 16.55 17.02
N GLY A 5 18.07 16.42 15.71
CA GLY A 5 19.14 15.94 14.85
C GLY A 5 19.24 16.79 13.59
N CYS A 6 20.46 17.06 13.14
CA CYS A 6 20.69 17.79 11.90
C CYS A 6 20.26 16.93 10.71
N VAL A 7 19.51 17.52 9.78
CA VAL A 7 19.20 16.91 8.50
C VAL A 7 20.38 17.11 7.56
N ASN A 8 21.17 16.06 7.40
CA ASN A 8 22.23 16.06 6.39
C ASN A 8 21.61 15.96 4.99
N LYS A 9 22.30 16.57 4.01
CA LYS A 9 21.92 16.44 2.58
C LYS A 9 22.06 15.01 2.06
N SER A 10 22.86 14.19 2.76
CA SER A 10 23.08 12.79 2.44
C SER A 10 22.44 11.89 3.50
N PRO A 11 21.86 10.75 3.11
CA PRO A 11 21.29 9.79 4.03
C PRO A 11 22.36 9.23 4.97
N ILE A 12 21.90 8.78 6.13
CA ILE A 12 22.73 8.02 7.06
C ILE A 12 23.16 6.72 6.35
N THR A 13 24.37 6.26 6.63
CA THR A 13 24.93 5.02 6.07
C THR A 13 23.93 3.87 6.23
N GLY A 14 23.50 3.27 5.11
CA GLY A 14 22.55 2.16 5.10
C GLY A 14 21.10 2.54 4.78
N ILE A 15 20.79 3.82 4.49
CA ILE A 15 19.48 4.26 3.99
C ILE A 15 19.65 4.74 2.54
N SER A 16 18.77 4.31 1.63
CA SER A 16 18.78 4.81 0.25
C SER A 16 18.32 6.26 0.17
N GLN A 17 18.79 6.99 -0.83
CA GLN A 17 18.39 8.38 -1.04
C GLN A 17 16.86 8.52 -1.21
N GLU A 18 16.23 7.61 -1.94
CA GLU A 18 14.78 7.62 -2.18
C GLU A 18 13.96 7.52 -0.88
N ILE A 19 14.35 6.61 0.01
CA ILE A 19 13.68 6.44 1.32
C ILE A 19 13.91 7.68 2.18
N TRP A 20 15.12 8.24 2.14
CA TRP A 20 15.45 9.45 2.89
C TRP A 20 14.65 10.66 2.42
N ASP A 21 14.54 10.87 1.11
CA ASP A 21 13.77 11.96 0.53
C ASP A 21 12.28 11.81 0.85
N THR A 22 11.75 10.59 0.77
CA THR A 22 10.36 10.28 1.14
C THR A 22 10.12 10.57 2.63
N PHE A 23 11.02 10.11 3.50
CA PHE A 23 10.96 10.37 4.93
C PHE A 23 10.98 11.87 5.26
N LEU A 24 11.83 12.67 4.59
CA LEU A 24 11.91 14.11 4.78
C LEU A 24 10.66 14.83 4.26
N LEU A 25 10.09 14.38 3.15
CA LEU A 25 8.84 14.93 2.62
C LEU A 25 7.67 14.72 3.60
N ASP A 26 7.50 13.50 4.11
CA ASP A 26 6.44 13.16 5.06
C ASP A 26 6.59 13.91 6.40
N ASN A 27 7.83 14.18 6.80
CA ASN A 27 8.16 14.83 8.07
C ASN A 27 8.54 16.31 7.93
N LYS A 28 8.26 16.95 6.79
CA LYS A 28 8.64 18.35 6.54
C LYS A 28 8.14 19.33 7.61
N HIS A 29 6.96 19.08 8.17
CA HIS A 29 6.37 19.87 9.25
C HIS A 29 7.17 19.82 10.57
N ARG A 30 8.11 18.88 10.71
CA ARG A 30 9.00 18.71 11.88
C ARG A 30 10.40 19.30 11.65
N ILE A 31 10.66 19.83 10.46
CA ILE A 31 11.95 20.39 10.06
C ILE A 31 11.94 21.89 10.36
N THR A 32 12.95 22.37 11.07
CA THR A 32 13.14 23.79 11.35
C THR A 32 13.74 24.54 10.16
N HIS A 33 13.72 25.87 10.20
CA HIS A 33 14.42 26.71 9.22
C HIS A 33 15.94 26.46 9.17
N SER A 34 16.51 25.91 10.24
CA SER A 34 17.93 25.53 10.33
C SER A 34 18.21 24.10 9.83
N ASN A 35 17.26 23.45 9.14
CA ASN A 35 17.36 22.05 8.72
C ASN A 35 17.58 21.07 9.89
N GLU A 36 16.93 21.30 11.02
CA GLU A 36 16.95 20.35 12.14
C GLU A 36 15.62 19.62 12.24
N LEU A 37 15.67 18.31 12.48
CA LEU A 37 14.49 17.48 12.64
C LEU A 37 14.21 17.29 14.13
N ILE A 38 13.01 17.70 14.58
CA ILE A 38 12.64 17.69 15.99
C ILE A 38 11.63 16.57 16.28
N PHE A 39 12.02 15.68 17.19
CA PHE A 39 11.12 14.65 17.76
C PHE A 39 10.90 14.87 19.24
N THR A 40 9.63 14.83 19.66
CA THR A 40 9.26 15.10 21.04
C THR A 40 8.50 13.92 21.66
N SER A 41 8.80 13.64 22.92
CA SER A 41 8.10 12.65 23.72
C SER A 41 8.04 13.07 25.18
N HIS A 42 6.85 12.99 25.74
CA HIS A 42 6.51 13.38 27.12
C HIS A 42 5.63 12.33 27.81
N THR A 43 5.64 11.09 27.31
CA THR A 43 4.74 10.02 27.76
C THR A 43 5.08 9.48 29.14
N HIS A 44 6.36 9.52 29.52
CA HIS A 44 6.85 8.97 30.77
C HIS A 44 7.47 10.05 31.65
N ARG A 45 7.43 9.85 32.97
CA ARG A 45 8.16 10.70 33.92
C ARG A 45 9.69 10.51 33.81
N SER A 46 10.12 9.34 33.34
CA SER A 46 11.53 9.00 33.17
C SER A 46 12.06 9.49 31.83
N LEU A 47 13.16 10.26 31.87
CA LEU A 47 13.86 10.74 30.69
C LEU A 47 14.25 9.60 29.75
N SER A 48 14.88 8.55 30.28
CA SER A 48 15.37 7.41 29.49
C SER A 48 14.26 6.66 28.75
N LYS A 49 13.06 6.57 29.35
CA LYS A 49 11.88 6.01 28.66
C LYS A 49 11.42 6.92 27.51
N ASN A 50 11.39 8.23 27.72
CA ASN A 50 11.03 9.18 26.66
C ASN A 50 12.03 9.15 25.49
N ILE A 51 13.33 8.99 25.75
CA ILE A 51 14.36 8.84 24.69
C ILE A 51 14.04 7.64 23.82
N ARG A 52 13.82 6.47 24.44
CA ARG A 52 13.50 5.22 23.72
C ARG A 52 12.23 5.35 22.88
N GLU A 53 11.23 6.06 23.39
CA GLU A 53 10.00 6.32 22.64
C GLU A 53 10.25 7.21 21.42
N CYS A 54 11.07 8.26 21.54
CA CYS A 54 11.44 9.05 20.36
C CYS A 54 12.20 8.20 19.32
N ILE A 55 13.15 7.37 19.75
CA ILE A 55 13.89 6.47 18.84
C ILE A 55 12.94 5.52 18.12
N ARG A 56 11.99 4.90 18.84
CA ARG A 56 10.97 4.01 18.24
C ARG A 56 10.10 4.73 17.22
N LYS A 57 9.71 5.97 17.48
CA LYS A 57 8.95 6.79 16.52
C LYS A 57 9.74 7.03 15.24
N ILE A 58 11.02 7.38 15.36
CA ILE A 58 11.90 7.59 14.21
C ILE A 58 12.01 6.30 13.37
N GLN A 59 12.27 5.17 14.03
CA GLN A 59 12.37 3.86 13.36
C GLN A 59 11.07 3.50 12.64
N LYS A 60 9.92 3.74 13.27
CA LYS A 60 8.61 3.48 12.66
C LYS A 60 8.38 4.34 11.41
N LEU A 61 8.66 5.63 11.48
CA LEU A 61 8.49 6.54 10.34
C LEU A 61 9.44 6.21 9.18
N LEU A 62 10.67 5.82 9.49
CA LEU A 62 11.61 5.33 8.45
C LEU A 62 11.12 4.03 7.81
N HIS A 63 10.56 3.12 8.61
CA HIS A 63 9.98 1.88 8.08
C HIS A 63 8.76 2.17 7.18
N GLU A 64 7.91 3.11 7.57
CA GLU A 64 6.76 3.55 6.76
C GLU A 64 7.22 4.19 5.44
N ALA A 65 8.25 5.05 5.48
CA ALA A 65 8.84 5.63 4.28
C ALA A 65 9.51 4.59 3.36
N SER A 66 9.99 3.46 3.91
CA SER A 66 10.56 2.35 3.14
C SER A 66 9.52 1.43 2.50
N TYR A 67 8.25 1.56 2.87
CA TYR A 67 7.22 0.64 2.41
C TYR A 67 6.87 0.89 0.95
N VAL A 68 7.20 -0.09 0.10
CA VAL A 68 6.76 -0.11 -1.30
C VAL A 68 5.56 -1.05 -1.41
N PRO A 69 4.36 -0.56 -1.76
CA PRO A 69 3.20 -1.43 -1.93
C PRO A 69 3.46 -2.41 -3.07
N PRO A 70 3.02 -3.68 -2.94
CA PRO A 70 3.17 -4.65 -4.01
C PRO A 70 2.40 -4.18 -5.24
N VAL A 71 3.00 -4.39 -6.43
CA VAL A 71 2.37 -4.08 -7.71
C VAL A 71 1.09 -4.91 -7.80
N LYS A 72 -0.06 -4.24 -7.80
CA LYS A 72 -1.34 -4.92 -8.05
C LYS A 72 -1.33 -5.39 -9.50
N GLU A 73 -1.24 -6.70 -9.70
CA GLU A 73 -1.52 -7.26 -11.01
C GLU A 73 -2.92 -6.81 -11.45
N PRO A 74 -3.08 -6.30 -12.68
CA PRO A 74 -4.40 -5.91 -13.16
C PRO A 74 -5.28 -7.15 -13.13
N ILE A 75 -6.38 -7.08 -12.37
CA ILE A 75 -7.40 -8.12 -12.35
C ILE A 75 -8.04 -8.11 -13.75
N VAL A 76 -7.56 -8.98 -14.64
CA VAL A 76 -8.15 -9.15 -15.97
C VAL A 76 -9.52 -9.79 -15.78
N HIS A 77 -10.56 -8.96 -15.71
CA HIS A 77 -11.94 -9.44 -15.80
C HIS A 77 -12.21 -9.90 -17.23
N ASP A 78 -12.04 -11.21 -17.48
CA ASP A 78 -12.37 -11.83 -18.76
C ASP A 78 -13.89 -11.86 -18.97
N HIS A 79 -14.42 -10.81 -19.60
CA HIS A 79 -15.82 -10.67 -19.96
C HIS A 79 -16.31 -11.80 -20.88
N LYS A 80 -15.44 -12.38 -21.72
CA LYS A 80 -15.81 -13.42 -22.70
C LYS A 80 -16.17 -14.74 -22.02
N ARG A 81 -15.59 -15.02 -20.84
CA ARG A 81 -15.88 -16.24 -20.08
C ARG A 81 -17.31 -16.25 -19.54
N ARG A 82 -17.86 -15.09 -19.17
CA ARG A 82 -19.23 -14.96 -18.62
C ARG A 82 -20.29 -15.21 -19.69
N ASP A 83 -20.06 -14.72 -20.90
CA ASP A 83 -20.99 -14.87 -22.03
C ASP A 83 -21.04 -16.32 -22.52
N LYS A 84 -19.89 -17.01 -22.55
CA LYS A 84 -19.84 -18.45 -22.87
C LYS A 84 -20.60 -19.31 -21.85
N ILE A 85 -20.49 -19.01 -20.56
CA ILE A 85 -21.22 -19.73 -19.51
C ILE A 85 -22.73 -19.50 -19.63
N LYS A 86 -23.17 -18.26 -19.86
CA LYS A 86 -24.59 -17.94 -20.08
C LYS A 86 -25.15 -18.62 -21.33
N PHE A 87 -24.40 -18.59 -22.43
CA PHE A 87 -24.80 -19.22 -23.68
C PHE A 87 -24.92 -20.74 -23.55
N ASN A 88 -23.96 -21.40 -22.89
CA ASN A 88 -24.04 -22.83 -22.63
C ASN A 88 -25.21 -23.20 -21.72
N ALA A 89 -25.44 -22.44 -20.64
CA ALA A 89 -26.60 -22.64 -19.77
C ALA A 89 -27.93 -22.45 -20.53
N TRP A 90 -27.97 -21.52 -21.49
CA TRP A 90 -29.11 -21.30 -22.37
C TRP A 90 -29.30 -22.44 -23.40
N LEU A 91 -28.23 -22.96 -24.00
CA LEU A 91 -28.26 -24.07 -24.95
C LEU A 91 -28.71 -25.39 -24.32
N TYR A 92 -28.12 -25.74 -23.18
CA TYR A 92 -28.37 -27.01 -22.48
C TYR A 92 -29.49 -26.93 -21.44
N GLY A 93 -30.15 -25.78 -21.31
CA GLY A 93 -31.33 -25.61 -20.47
C GLY A 93 -32.51 -26.45 -20.98
N SER A 94 -33.17 -27.19 -20.09
CA SER A 94 -34.24 -28.16 -20.41
C SER A 94 -35.41 -27.58 -21.23
N LYS A 95 -35.70 -26.28 -21.10
CA LYS A 95 -36.73 -25.58 -21.88
C LYS A 95 -36.30 -25.32 -23.33
N ASN A 96 -35.02 -25.08 -23.59
CA ASN A 96 -34.50 -24.76 -24.91
C ASN A 96 -34.09 -26.00 -25.71
N GLN A 97 -33.60 -27.05 -25.06
CA GLN A 97 -33.34 -28.34 -25.71
C GLN A 97 -34.60 -28.87 -26.41
N ARG A 98 -35.77 -28.76 -25.78
CA ARG A 98 -37.06 -29.14 -26.40
C ARG A 98 -37.45 -28.26 -27.59
N ARG A 99 -37.06 -26.98 -27.61
CA ARG A 99 -37.28 -26.07 -28.75
C ARG A 99 -36.37 -26.40 -29.94
N ILE A 100 -35.10 -26.72 -29.68
CA ILE A 100 -34.13 -27.08 -30.72
C ILE A 100 -34.49 -28.45 -31.33
N MET A 101 -34.82 -29.45 -30.52
CA MET A 101 -35.19 -30.79 -31.02
C MET A 101 -36.53 -30.81 -31.78
N LYS A 102 -37.48 -29.94 -31.44
CA LYS A 102 -38.76 -29.82 -32.20
C LYS A 102 -38.59 -29.11 -33.55
N GLY A 103 -37.54 -28.32 -33.75
CA GLY A 103 -37.24 -27.65 -35.02
C GLY A 103 -36.49 -28.53 -36.03
N MET A 104 -35.89 -29.65 -35.59
CA MET A 104 -35.15 -30.58 -36.46
C MET A 104 -35.98 -31.81 -36.88
N GLY A 105 -37.28 -31.85 -36.52
CA GLY A 105 -38.18 -32.98 -36.77
C GLY A 105 -39.22 -32.75 -37.86
N CYS A 106 -38.92 -31.97 -38.89
CA CYS A 106 -39.73 -31.89 -40.11
C CYS A 106 -38.82 -31.94 -41.35
N LEU A 107 -38.47 -33.15 -41.77
CA LEU A 107 -38.19 -33.55 -43.16
C LEU A 107 -38.73 -34.97 -43.35
#